data_AF-Q35563-F1
#
_entry.id   AF-Q35563-F1
#
_cell.length_a   1.000
_cell.length_b   1.000
_cell.length_c   1.000
_cell.angle_alpha   90.00
_cell.angle_beta   90.00
_cell.angle_gamma   90.00
#
_symmetry.space_group_name_H-M   'P 1'
#
loop_
_entity.id
_entity.type
_entity.pdbx_description
1 polymer ?
#
loop_
_entity_poly.entity_id
_entity_poly.type
_entity_poly.pdbx_seq_one_letter_code
_entity_poly.pdbx_strand_id
1 'polypeptide(L)'
;SALLLTSGIVMWFHFNSPTLLIIGLTTNMLTMYQWWRDIIREGTFQGHHTPVVQKGLRYGMVLFIISEVFFFAGFFWAFYHSSLAPTPELGGCWPPTGIKPLKPLEFH
;
A
#
# COMPACT_ATOMS: atom_id res chain seq x y z
N SER A 1 -15.01 8.26 -4.35
CA SER A 1 -13.84 8.21 -3.43
C SER A 1 -12.52 8.22 -4.19
N ALA A 2 -12.21 7.24 -5.05
CA ALA A 2 -10.90 7.12 -5.71
C ALA A 2 -10.50 8.34 -6.59
N LEU A 3 -11.43 8.89 -7.36
CA LEU A 3 -11.17 10.09 -8.17
C LEU A 3 -10.87 11.33 -7.31
N LEU A 4 -11.56 11.49 -6.18
CA LEU A 4 -11.31 12.59 -5.24
C LEU A 4 -9.95 12.46 -4.55
N LEU A 5 -9.53 11.23 -4.25
CA LEU A 5 -8.23 10.94 -3.66
C LEU A 5 -7.09 11.26 -4.64
N THR A 6 -7.18 10.74 -5.87
CA THR A 6 -6.16 10.94 -6.90
C THR A 6 -6.06 12.42 -7.34
N SER A 7 -7.19 13.06 -7.64
CA SER A 7 -7.21 14.51 -7.91
C SER A 7 -6.80 15.36 -6.69
N GLY A 8 -7.13 14.92 -5.47
CA GLY A 8 -6.73 15.58 -4.23
C GLY A 8 -5.22 15.59 -4.02
N ILE A 9 -4.51 14.50 -4.34
CA ILE A 9 -3.03 14.45 -4.29
C ILE A 9 -2.45 15.44 -5.31
N VAL A 10 -2.98 15.48 -6.53
CA VAL A 10 -2.54 16.44 -7.56
C VAL A 10 -2.76 17.88 -7.09
N MET A 11 -3.93 18.19 -6.52
CA MET A 11 -4.24 19.52 -5.99
C MET A 11 -3.30 19.92 -4.85
N TRP A 12 -2.92 18.97 -4.00
CA TRP A 12 -1.99 19.23 -2.91
C TRP A 12 -0.58 19.52 -3.44
N PHE A 13 -0.04 18.72 -4.34
CA PHE A 13 1.33 18.91 -4.85
C PHE A 13 1.49 20.11 -5.80
N HIS A 14 0.48 20.43 -6.60
CA HIS A 14 0.59 21.52 -7.59
C HIS A 14 0.03 22.86 -7.11
N PHE A 15 -0.99 22.85 -6.25
CA PHE A 15 -1.69 24.06 -5.83
C PHE A 15 -1.66 24.27 -4.30
N ASN A 16 -0.92 23.43 -3.57
CA ASN A 16 -0.75 23.48 -2.11
C ASN A 16 -2.09 23.49 -1.34
N SER A 17 -3.14 22.90 -1.92
CA SER A 17 -4.48 22.87 -1.33
C SER A 17 -4.88 21.42 -0.97
N PRO A 18 -4.83 21.04 0.32
CA PRO A 18 -5.12 19.68 0.75
C PRO A 18 -6.62 19.41 0.97
N THR A 19 -7.49 20.40 0.78
CA THR A 19 -8.93 20.30 1.11
C THR A 19 -9.61 19.15 0.38
N LEU A 20 -9.36 19.01 -0.92
CA LEU A 20 -9.91 17.94 -1.75
C LEU A 20 -9.40 16.56 -1.32
N LEU A 21 -8.13 16.46 -0.93
CA LEU A 21 -7.54 15.24 -0.41
C LEU A 21 -8.20 14.79 0.91
N ILE A 22 -8.43 15.73 1.84
CA ILE A 22 -9.08 15.44 3.13
C ILE A 22 -10.52 14.94 2.93
N ILE A 23 -11.27 15.57 2.02
CA ILE A 23 -12.63 15.13 1.67
C ILE A 23 -12.58 13.74 1.02
N GLY A 24 -11.63 13.52 0.10
CA GLY A 24 -11.40 12.22 -0.54
C GLY A 24 -11.10 11.11 0.48
N LEU A 25 -10.21 11.36 1.44
CA LEU A 25 -9.87 10.42 2.50
C LEU A 25 -11.05 10.13 3.42
N THR A 26 -11.78 11.17 3.86
CA THR A 26 -12.96 11.03 4.73
C THR A 26 -14.03 10.17 4.06
N THR A 27 -14.35 10.47 2.80
CA THR A 27 -15.35 9.69 2.05
C THR A 27 -14.89 8.26 1.80
N ASN A 28 -13.59 8.04 1.53
CA ASN A 28 -13.04 6.69 1.35
C ASN A 28 -13.15 5.84 2.62
N MET A 29 -12.79 6.41 3.79
CA MET A 29 -12.94 5.74 5.07
C MET A 29 -14.41 5.39 5.37
N LEU A 30 -15.32 6.32 5.12
CA LEU A 30 -16.76 6.07 5.28
C LEU A 30 -17.26 4.95 4.38
N THR A 31 -16.82 4.90 3.11
CA THR A 31 -17.21 3.82 2.18
C THR A 31 -16.66 2.47 2.66
N MET A 32 -15.39 2.38 3.06
CA MET A 32 -14.80 1.14 3.57
C MET A 32 -15.52 0.64 4.84
N TYR A 33 -15.80 1.55 5.77
CA TYR A 33 -16.54 1.21 6.99
C TYR A 33 -17.94 0.67 6.70
N GLN A 34 -18.72 1.38 5.87
CA GLN A 34 -20.08 0.95 5.53
C GLN A 34 -20.09 -0.37 4.76
N TRP A 35 -19.14 -0.55 3.84
CA TRP A 35 -19.03 -1.76 3.05
C TRP A 35 -18.69 -2.98 3.91
N TRP A 36 -17.68 -2.89 4.79
CA TRP A 36 -17.34 -4.00 5.69
C TRP A 36 -18.43 -4.31 6.70
N ARG A 37 -19.13 -3.28 7.20
CA ARG A 37 -20.32 -3.48 8.04
C ARG A 37 -21.36 -4.33 7.32
N ASP A 38 -21.61 -4.06 6.04
CA ASP A 38 -22.62 -4.79 5.28
C ASP A 38 -22.15 -6.22 4.96
N ILE A 39 -20.86 -6.46 4.68
CA ILE A 39 -20.28 -7.81 4.57
C ILE A 39 -20.47 -8.62 5.87
N ILE A 40 -20.24 -8.00 7.03
CA ILE A 40 -20.48 -8.66 8.33
C ILE A 40 -21.95 -8.99 8.51
N ARG A 41 -22.86 -8.11 8.05
CA ARG A 41 -24.30 -8.35 8.13
C ARG A 41 -24.76 -9.51 7.24
N GLU A 42 -24.30 -9.54 6.00
CA GLU A 42 -24.57 -10.61 5.04
C GLU A 42 -24.07 -11.96 5.57
N GLY A 43 -22.87 -11.99 6.17
CA GLY A 43 -22.30 -13.20 6.74
C GLY A 43 -22.99 -13.67 8.02
N THR A 44 -23.01 -12.82 9.06
CA THR A 44 -23.39 -13.22 10.42
C THR A 44 -24.89 -13.19 10.65
N PHE A 45 -25.60 -12.17 10.15
CA PHE A 45 -27.01 -11.95 10.47
C PHE A 45 -27.96 -12.48 9.40
N GLN A 46 -27.53 -12.59 8.14
CA GLN A 46 -28.35 -13.08 7.02
C GLN A 46 -27.97 -14.49 6.53
N GLY A 47 -26.79 -15.00 6.93
CA GLY A 47 -26.35 -16.35 6.61
C GLY A 47 -25.96 -16.58 5.15
N HIS A 48 -25.65 -15.53 4.37
CA HIS A 48 -25.33 -15.63 2.95
C HIS A 48 -23.93 -16.20 2.67
N HIS A 49 -23.07 -16.33 3.68
CA HIS A 49 -21.74 -16.93 3.56
C HIS A 49 -21.77 -18.46 3.54
N THR A 50 -22.36 -19.03 2.49
CA THR A 50 -22.33 -20.49 2.23
C THR A 50 -20.89 -21.01 2.12
N PRO A 51 -20.64 -22.34 2.28
CA PRO A 51 -19.28 -22.89 2.18
C PRO A 51 -18.54 -22.56 0.88
N VAL A 52 -19.26 -22.45 -0.23
CA VAL A 52 -18.70 -22.06 -1.53
C VAL A 52 -18.26 -20.59 -1.51
N VAL A 53 -19.09 -19.69 -0.97
CA VAL A 53 -18.76 -18.26 -0.82
C VAL A 53 -17.54 -18.08 0.09
N GLN A 54 -17.50 -18.79 1.23
CA GLN A 54 -16.34 -18.75 2.13
C GLN A 54 -15.06 -19.24 1.47
N LYS A 55 -15.13 -20.30 0.64
CA LYS A 55 -13.99 -20.76 -0.15
C LYS A 55 -13.53 -19.69 -1.14
N GLY A 56 -14.47 -18.98 -1.79
CA GLY A 56 -14.18 -17.84 -2.65
C GLY A 56 -13.46 -16.71 -1.91
N LEU A 57 -13.95 -16.32 -0.73
CA LEU A 57 -13.31 -15.29 0.12
C LEU A 57 -11.88 -15.67 0.52
N ARG A 58 -11.64 -16.95 0.83
CA ARG A 58 -10.29 -17.46 1.16
C ARG A 58 -9.34 -17.32 -0.04
N TYR A 59 -9.77 -17.74 -1.24
CA TYR A 59 -8.95 -17.56 -2.44
C TYR A 59 -8.73 -16.08 -2.76
N GLY A 60 -9.75 -15.24 -2.60
CA GLY A 60 -9.63 -13.79 -2.77
C GLY A 60 -8.55 -13.20 -1.85
N MET A 61 -8.54 -13.59 -0.57
CA MET A 61 -7.52 -13.13 0.38
C MET A 61 -6.12 -13.65 0.03
N VAL A 62 -5.99 -14.90 -0.42
CA VAL A 62 -4.70 -15.45 -0.87
C VAL A 62 -4.17 -14.67 -2.07
N LEU A 63 -5.02 -14.39 -3.07
CA LEU A 63 -4.63 -13.60 -4.24
C LEU A 63 -4.26 -12.16 -3.88
N PHE A 64 -4.98 -11.53 -2.95
CA PHE A 64 -4.64 -10.21 -2.43
C PHE A 64 -3.26 -10.20 -1.75
N ILE A 65 -2.97 -11.18 -0.89
CA ILE A 65 -1.64 -11.32 -0.26
C ILE A 65 -0.56 -11.53 -1.34
N ILE A 66 -0.82 -12.35 -2.36
CA ILE A 66 0.12 -12.55 -3.46
C ILE A 66 0.39 -11.23 -4.19
N SER A 67 -0.62 -10.40 -4.45
CA SER A 67 -0.38 -9.08 -5.06
C SER A 67 0.48 -8.17 -4.19
N GLU A 68 0.33 -8.20 -2.86
CA GLU A 68 1.18 -7.44 -1.94
C GLU A 68 2.63 -7.93 -1.96
N VAL A 69 2.86 -9.25 -2.05
CA VAL A 69 4.22 -9.81 -2.21
C VAL A 69 4.89 -9.28 -3.47
N PHE A 70 4.18 -9.21 -4.60
CA PHE A 70 4.72 -8.63 -5.84
C PHE A 70 4.95 -7.13 -5.76
N PHE A 71 4.08 -6.39 -5.06
CA PHE A 71 4.30 -4.96 -4.78
C PHE A 71 5.62 -4.74 -4.02
N PHE A 72 5.89 -5.51 -2.96
CA PHE A 72 7.18 -5.45 -2.25
C PHE A 72 8.36 -5.95 -3.07
N ALA A 73 8.17 -6.99 -3.90
CA ALA A 73 9.21 -7.47 -4.80
C ALA A 73 9.74 -6.38 -5.74
N GLY A 74 8.88 -5.44 -6.17
CA GLY A 74 9.29 -4.27 -6.95
C GLY A 74 10.26 -3.34 -6.19
N PHE A 75 10.03 -3.10 -4.90
CA PHE A 75 10.96 -2.31 -4.08
C PHE A 75 12.28 -3.04 -3.81
N PHE A 76 12.23 -4.34 -3.53
CA PHE A 76 13.45 -5.15 -3.40
C PHE A 76 14.25 -5.16 -4.70
N TRP A 77 13.58 -5.26 -5.84
CA TRP A 77 14.22 -5.15 -7.15
C TRP A 77 14.94 -3.82 -7.32
N ALA A 78 14.28 -2.69 -7.02
CA ALA A 78 14.90 -1.37 -7.11
C ALA A 78 16.13 -1.24 -6.17
N PHE A 79 16.05 -1.80 -4.97
CA PHE A 79 17.18 -1.85 -4.02
C PHE A 79 18.35 -2.69 -4.54
N TYR A 80 18.10 -3.93 -5.00
CA TYR A 80 19.16 -4.80 -5.51
C TYR A 80 19.77 -4.24 -6.79
N HIS A 81 18.97 -3.68 -7.69
CA HIS A 81 19.47 -3.03 -8.90
C HIS A 81 20.45 -1.90 -8.55
N SER A 82 20.08 -1.02 -7.62
CA SER A 82 20.90 0.13 -7.22
C SER A 82 22.14 -0.26 -6.41
N SER A 83 22.05 -1.30 -5.58
CA SER A 83 23.13 -1.73 -4.68
C SER A 83 24.16 -2.65 -5.33
N LEU A 84 23.75 -3.48 -6.29
CA LEU A 84 24.65 -4.41 -7.00
C LEU A 84 25.44 -3.73 -8.12
N ALA A 85 24.88 -2.68 -8.73
CA ALA A 85 25.53 -1.90 -9.78
C ALA A 85 25.45 -0.39 -9.48
N PRO A 86 26.17 0.09 -8.44
CA PRO A 86 26.16 1.49 -8.06
C PRO A 86 26.74 2.35 -9.19
N THR A 87 26.05 3.42 -9.53
CA THR A 87 26.49 4.32 -10.60
C THR A 87 27.72 5.14 -10.17
N PRO A 88 28.56 5.60 -11.11
CA PRO A 88 29.76 6.38 -10.77
C PRO A 88 29.46 7.63 -9.96
N GLU A 89 28.28 8.25 -10.14
CA GLU A 89 27.84 9.43 -9.40
C GLU A 89 27.67 9.16 -7.89
N LEU A 90 27.47 7.90 -7.50
CA LEU A 90 27.36 7.45 -6.10
C LEU A 90 28.72 7.08 -5.48
N GLY A 91 29.81 7.16 -6.26
CA GLY A 91 31.16 6.76 -5.88
C GLY A 91 31.51 5.31 -6.25
N GLY A 92 30.67 4.63 -7.04
CA GLY A 92 30.94 3.27 -7.53
C GLY A 92 30.94 2.18 -6.46
N CYS A 93 30.43 2.48 -5.26
CA CYS A 93 30.34 1.56 -4.14
C CYS A 93 28.97 1.64 -3.46
N TRP A 94 28.62 0.58 -2.73
CA TRP A 94 27.43 0.56 -1.87
C TRP A 94 27.85 0.25 -0.44
N PRO A 95 27.39 1.02 0.58
CA PRO A 95 26.52 2.20 0.49
C PRO A 95 27.16 3.38 -0.26
N PRO A 96 26.36 4.30 -0.82
CA PRO A 96 26.89 5.47 -1.51
C PRO A 96 27.81 6.32 -0.62
N THR A 97 28.79 6.97 -1.23
CA THR A 97 29.77 7.79 -0.51
C THR A 97 29.07 8.87 0.33
N GLY A 98 29.38 8.93 1.63
CA GLY A 98 28.77 9.89 2.57
C GLY A 98 27.54 9.37 3.33
N ILE A 99 27.00 8.21 2.96
CA ILE A 99 25.90 7.57 3.71
C ILE A 99 26.49 6.64 4.78
N LYS A 100 26.08 6.85 6.04
CA LYS A 100 26.37 5.94 7.15
C LYS A 100 25.14 5.08 7.43
N PRO A 101 25.19 3.76 7.16
CA PRO A 101 24.09 2.87 7.49
C PRO A 101 23.83 2.83 8.99
N LEU A 102 22.57 2.59 9.35
CA LEU A 102 22.19 2.22 10.71
C LEU A 102 22.88 0.89 11.06
N LYS A 103 23.37 0.76 12.29
CA LYS A 103 23.95 -0.51 12.74
C LYS A 103 22.81 -1.53 12.97
N PRO A 104 22.84 -2.71 12.33
CA PRO A 104 21.74 -3.68 12.45
C PRO A 104 21.49 -4.21 13.88
N LEU A 105 22.47 -4.09 14.78
CA LEU A 105 22.44 -4.63 16.13
C LEU A 105 22.34 -3.56 17.23
N GLU A 106 22.32 -2.27 16.87
CA GLU A 106 22.08 -1.21 17.86
C GLU A 106 20.57 -1.03 18.04
N PHE A 107 20.04 -1.49 19.16
CA PHE A 107 18.73 -1.07 19.65
C PHE A 107 18.89 0.30 20.30
N HIS A 108 18.80 1.37 19.51
CA HIS A 108 18.53 2.68 20.07
C HIS A 108 17.72 3.59 19.13
#